data_AF-A0A4V2K8S7-F1
#
_entry.id   AF-A0A4V2K8S7-F1
#
_cell.length_a   1.000
_cell.length_b   1.000
_cell.length_c   1.000
_cell.angle_alpha   90.00
_cell.angle_beta   90.00
_cell.angle_gamma   90.00
#
_symmetry.space_group_name_H-M   'P 1'
#
loop_
_entity.id
_entity.type
_entity.pdbx_description
1 polymer ?
#
loop_
_entity_poly.entity_id
_entity_poly.type
_entity_poly.pdbx_seq_one_letter_code
_entity_poly.pdbx_strand_id
1 'polypeptide(L)'
;MTSFIVTIRILATLLPALGIMFTSLRLYYRWSRHHFGWDDGWAAFAIVCAFFLTAGAWTRSDTPKTGPFHHGHHVRIIGYYMLNVAFTCVLWASRLSILCSIIRLIPYMMRLRNYAHVFSALFGIMWAALIIIKIVVCETDTAWKKTAGVQCVLGPAVAGIELATDFIADLILVVLPIRLLWRIKLSTARRALLTGIFSASMFTTVVSIVHGVYVISRNRNAEGIWAHILASTAMIVCNLAVLVTWAMRAIGHRDDSELYSSNRIQGDPRSDASRAKDLTTLRFNHGTHPIVLQSLDRKDDGTTAVNSIAGSHAGSEESLAPMTFAGNTDKPIMTKADQAAYPQANPQR
;
A
#
# COMPACT_ATOMS: atom_id res chain seq x y z
N MET A 1 23.55 -3.54 -34.40
CA MET A 1 22.09 -3.25 -34.31
C MET A 1 21.29 -4.50 -33.96
N THR A 2 21.56 -5.65 -34.59
CA THR A 2 20.94 -6.96 -34.28
C THR A 2 21.16 -7.42 -32.84
N SER A 3 22.39 -7.33 -32.32
CA SER A 3 22.71 -7.71 -30.92
C SER A 3 21.86 -6.93 -29.90
N PHE A 4 21.69 -5.62 -30.06
CA PHE A 4 20.85 -4.80 -29.18
C PHE A 4 19.36 -5.21 -29.20
N ILE A 5 18.80 -5.48 -30.39
CA ILE A 5 17.40 -5.89 -30.55
C ILE A 5 17.14 -7.22 -29.83
N VAL A 6 18.10 -8.15 -29.88
CA VAL A 6 18.03 -9.42 -29.15
C VAL A 6 18.10 -9.16 -27.65
N THR A 7 19.05 -8.36 -27.18
CA THR A 7 19.21 -8.03 -25.75
C THR A 7 17.93 -7.40 -25.18
N ILE A 8 17.36 -6.38 -25.84
CA ILE A 8 16.15 -5.73 -25.33
C ILE A 8 14.95 -6.68 -25.32
N ARG A 9 14.81 -7.58 -26.32
CA ARG A 9 13.72 -8.57 -26.33
C ARG A 9 13.85 -9.58 -25.19
N ILE A 10 15.06 -10.08 -24.92
CA ILE A 10 15.32 -10.99 -23.81
C ILE A 10 15.02 -10.31 -22.47
N LEU A 11 15.52 -9.09 -22.26
CA LEU A 11 15.31 -8.37 -21.00
C LEU A 11 13.84 -7.96 -20.82
N ALA A 12 13.19 -7.49 -21.89
CA ALA A 12 11.79 -7.08 -21.87
C ALA A 12 10.81 -8.25 -21.69
N THR A 13 11.24 -9.51 -21.84
CA THR A 13 10.41 -10.68 -21.52
C THR A 13 10.73 -11.24 -20.15
N LEU A 14 12.01 -11.51 -19.87
CA LEU A 14 12.41 -12.22 -18.65
C LEU A 14 12.16 -11.37 -17.39
N LEU A 15 12.54 -10.09 -17.40
CA LEU A 15 12.41 -9.25 -16.20
C LEU A 15 10.93 -8.98 -15.85
N PRO A 16 10.06 -8.59 -16.79
CA PRO A 16 8.64 -8.45 -16.50
C PRO A 16 7.99 -9.79 -16.13
N ALA A 17 8.39 -10.92 -16.74
CA ALA A 17 7.85 -12.23 -16.37
C ALA A 17 8.14 -12.59 -14.91
N LEU A 18 9.35 -12.33 -14.41
CA LEU A 18 9.68 -12.51 -12.99
C LEU A 18 8.83 -11.60 -12.10
N GLY A 19 8.67 -10.33 -12.47
CA GLY A 19 7.80 -9.39 -11.76
C GLY A 19 6.34 -9.85 -11.71
N ILE A 20 5.81 -10.32 -12.85
CA ILE A 20 4.45 -10.87 -12.96
C ILE A 20 4.32 -12.12 -12.08
N MET A 21 5.29 -13.03 -12.11
CA MET A 21 5.27 -14.24 -11.27
C MET A 21 5.19 -13.90 -9.79
N PHE A 22 6.03 -13.00 -9.28
CA PHE A 22 5.97 -12.58 -7.88
C PHE A 22 4.66 -11.86 -7.52
N THR A 23 4.15 -11.04 -8.44
CA THR A 23 2.88 -10.33 -8.24
C THR A 23 1.71 -11.30 -8.20
N SER A 24 1.66 -12.25 -9.14
CA SER A 24 0.64 -13.30 -9.18
C SER A 24 0.67 -14.18 -7.94
N LEU A 25 1.87 -14.55 -7.45
CA LEU A 25 2.01 -15.31 -6.21
C LEU A 25 1.45 -14.52 -5.01
N ARG A 26 1.76 -13.22 -4.91
CA ARG A 26 1.19 -12.33 -3.89
C ARG A 26 -0.33 -12.31 -3.96
N LEU A 27 -0.89 -12.12 -5.16
CA LEU A 27 -2.34 -12.04 -5.37
C LEU A 27 -3.02 -13.36 -5.01
N TYR A 28 -2.50 -14.48 -5.50
CA TYR A 28 -3.00 -15.83 -5.20
C TYR A 28 -3.02 -16.09 -3.69
N TYR A 29 -1.92 -15.79 -3.00
CA TYR A 29 -1.82 -16.00 -1.55
C TYR A 29 -2.87 -15.20 -0.77
N ARG A 30 -3.04 -13.92 -1.12
CA ARG A 30 -4.00 -13.04 -0.42
C ARG A 30 -5.45 -13.35 -0.78
N TRP A 31 -5.68 -13.77 -2.02
CA TRP A 31 -6.97 -14.27 -2.47
C TRP A 31 -7.39 -15.52 -1.69
N SER A 32 -6.49 -16.50 -1.57
CA SER A 32 -6.72 -17.74 -0.80
C SER A 32 -7.08 -17.48 0.66
N ARG A 33 -6.59 -16.38 1.24
CA ARG A 33 -6.87 -16.00 2.63
C ARG A 33 -8.05 -15.04 2.77
N HIS A 34 -8.78 -14.71 1.69
CA HIS A 34 -9.88 -13.73 1.67
C HIS A 34 -9.50 -12.33 2.18
N HIS A 35 -8.24 -11.92 1.98
CA HIS A 35 -7.70 -10.65 2.46
C HIS A 35 -7.42 -9.67 1.31
N PHE A 36 -8.24 -9.67 0.26
CA PHE A 36 -8.06 -8.80 -0.91
C PHE A 36 -8.22 -7.32 -0.53
N GLY A 37 -7.24 -6.50 -0.89
CA GLY A 37 -7.24 -5.06 -0.60
C GLY A 37 -7.03 -4.20 -1.84
N TRP A 38 -7.22 -2.89 -1.70
CA TRP A 38 -6.92 -1.90 -2.75
C TRP A 38 -5.46 -1.97 -3.23
N ASP A 39 -4.55 -2.39 -2.36
CA ASP A 39 -3.14 -2.58 -2.72
C ASP A 39 -2.91 -3.73 -3.71
N ASP A 40 -3.76 -4.76 -3.64
CA ASP A 40 -3.76 -5.89 -4.57
C ASP A 40 -4.37 -5.51 -5.92
N GLY A 41 -5.35 -4.59 -5.93
CA GLY A 41 -5.89 -3.99 -7.16
C GLY A 41 -4.82 -3.25 -7.96
N TRP A 42 -4.01 -2.40 -7.32
CA TRP A 42 -2.88 -1.73 -7.97
C TRP A 42 -1.80 -2.71 -8.46
N ALA A 43 -1.55 -3.77 -7.71
CA ALA A 43 -0.61 -4.83 -8.12
C ALA A 43 -1.12 -5.59 -9.36
N ALA A 44 -2.42 -5.90 -9.43
CA ALA A 44 -3.05 -6.50 -10.60
C ALA A 44 -3.01 -5.56 -11.81
N PHE A 45 -3.25 -4.26 -11.61
CA PHE A 45 -3.11 -3.25 -12.67
C PHE A 45 -1.67 -3.21 -13.21
N ALA A 46 -0.65 -3.32 -12.33
CA ALA A 46 0.75 -3.40 -12.75
C ALA A 46 1.03 -4.62 -13.64
N ILE A 47 0.40 -5.78 -13.40
CA ILE A 47 0.51 -6.96 -14.28
C ILE A 47 -0.02 -6.64 -15.68
N VAL A 48 -1.20 -6.02 -15.78
CA VAL A 48 -1.79 -5.63 -17.06
C VAL A 48 -0.87 -4.68 -17.81
N CYS A 49 -0.37 -3.64 -17.13
CA CYS A 49 0.58 -2.71 -17.74
C CYS A 49 1.90 -3.40 -18.12
N ALA A 50 2.38 -4.39 -17.36
CA ALA A 50 3.58 -5.15 -17.72
C ALA A 50 3.42 -5.91 -19.04
N PHE A 51 2.21 -6.45 -19.32
CA PHE A 51 1.93 -7.04 -20.64
C PHE A 51 2.00 -6.00 -21.75
N PHE A 52 1.42 -4.81 -21.56
CA PHE A 52 1.52 -3.71 -22.53
C PHE A 52 2.96 -3.22 -22.72
N LEU A 53 3.76 -3.21 -21.66
CA LEU A 53 5.18 -2.85 -21.69
C LEU A 53 5.96 -3.84 -22.56
N THR A 54 5.76 -5.15 -22.35
CA THR A 54 6.38 -6.21 -23.15
C THR A 54 5.91 -6.15 -24.59
N ALA A 55 4.60 -6.06 -24.83
CA ALA A 55 4.03 -5.96 -26.16
C ALA A 55 4.57 -4.74 -26.93
N GLY A 56 4.60 -3.57 -26.29
CA GLY A 56 5.17 -2.35 -26.87
C GLY A 56 6.65 -2.51 -27.24
N ALA A 57 7.45 -3.19 -26.42
CA ALA A 57 8.85 -3.46 -26.71
C ALA A 57 9.03 -4.39 -27.93
N TRP A 58 8.22 -5.44 -28.04
CA TRP A 58 8.23 -6.33 -29.19
C TRP A 58 7.79 -5.61 -30.46
N THR A 59 6.67 -4.88 -30.41
CA THR A 59 6.14 -4.12 -31.54
C THR A 59 7.11 -3.05 -32.02
N ARG A 60 7.72 -2.28 -31.12
CA ARG A 60 8.68 -1.22 -31.48
C ARG A 60 9.97 -1.78 -32.10
N SER A 61 10.46 -2.90 -31.55
CA SER A 61 11.69 -3.57 -32.01
C SER A 61 11.49 -4.44 -33.26
N ASP A 62 10.24 -4.62 -33.68
CA ASP A 62 9.90 -5.36 -34.87
C ASP A 62 10.26 -4.57 -36.13
N THR A 63 11.26 -5.04 -36.86
CA THR A 63 11.68 -4.45 -38.13
C THR A 63 11.73 -5.53 -39.20
N PRO A 64 11.69 -5.17 -40.51
CA PRO A 64 11.79 -6.14 -41.60
C PRO A 64 12.99 -7.09 -41.52
N LYS A 65 14.06 -6.70 -40.81
CA LYS A 65 15.30 -7.48 -40.68
C LYS A 65 15.35 -8.42 -39.46
N THR A 66 14.44 -8.27 -38.50
CA THR A 66 14.55 -8.92 -37.17
C THR A 66 13.24 -9.48 -36.63
N GLY A 67 12.12 -9.13 -37.26
CA GLY A 67 10.78 -9.37 -36.77
C GLY A 67 9.99 -10.35 -37.63
N PRO A 68 9.16 -11.24 -37.05
CA PRO A 68 8.33 -12.17 -37.82
C PRO A 68 7.14 -11.48 -38.51
N PHE A 69 6.69 -10.33 -38.01
CA PHE A 69 5.49 -9.65 -38.49
C PHE A 69 5.79 -8.46 -39.41
N HIS A 70 7.06 -8.05 -39.50
CA HIS A 70 7.54 -6.94 -40.33
C HIS A 70 6.68 -5.67 -40.20
N HIS A 71 6.37 -5.27 -38.97
CA HIS A 71 5.44 -4.17 -38.71
C HIS A 71 5.82 -2.88 -39.44
N GLY A 72 4.80 -2.25 -40.04
CA GLY A 72 4.94 -0.93 -40.66
C GLY A 72 5.29 0.17 -39.65
N HIS A 73 5.79 1.29 -40.15
CA HIS A 73 6.29 2.40 -39.34
C HIS A 73 5.24 2.91 -38.32
N HIS A 74 3.99 3.08 -38.75
CA HIS A 74 2.87 3.49 -37.88
C HIS A 74 2.63 2.56 -36.69
N VAL A 75 2.72 1.24 -36.88
CA VAL A 75 2.47 0.27 -35.79
C VAL A 75 3.59 0.32 -34.76
N ARG A 76 4.83 0.58 -35.20
CA ARG A 76 5.98 0.76 -34.31
C ARG A 76 5.86 2.04 -33.47
N ILE A 77 5.25 3.10 -34.01
CA ILE A 77 4.93 4.34 -33.25
C ILE A 77 3.93 4.02 -32.14
N ILE A 78 2.87 3.25 -32.44
CA ILE A 78 1.91 2.79 -31.44
C ILE A 78 2.62 1.95 -30.37
N GLY A 79 3.53 1.05 -30.78
CA GLY A 79 4.36 0.26 -29.86
C GLY A 79 5.21 1.13 -28.92
N TYR A 80 5.76 2.25 -29.39
CA TYR A 80 6.46 3.21 -28.54
C TYR A 80 5.53 3.84 -27.49
N TYR A 81 4.34 4.30 -27.89
CA TYR A 81 3.38 4.87 -26.94
C TYR A 81 2.91 3.83 -25.90
N MET A 82 2.62 2.61 -26.34
CA MET A 82 2.31 1.49 -25.44
C MET A 82 3.43 1.29 -24.42
N LEU A 83 4.68 1.21 -24.86
CA LEU A 83 5.84 1.06 -23.99
C LEU A 83 5.96 2.21 -23.00
N ASN A 84 5.92 3.46 -23.49
CA ASN A 84 6.16 4.66 -22.67
C ASN A 84 5.07 4.87 -21.60
N VAL A 85 3.80 4.69 -21.98
CA VAL A 85 2.67 4.78 -21.05
C VAL A 85 2.70 3.61 -20.07
N ALA A 86 2.87 2.37 -20.56
CA ALA A 86 2.89 1.18 -19.71
C ALA A 86 4.03 1.20 -18.70
N PHE A 87 5.23 1.63 -19.10
CA PHE A 87 6.37 1.84 -18.21
C PHE A 87 6.00 2.75 -17.03
N THR A 88 5.43 3.92 -17.34
CA THR A 88 5.02 4.89 -16.33
C THR A 88 3.91 4.31 -15.43
N CYS A 89 2.93 3.61 -16.01
CA CYS A 89 1.87 2.94 -15.25
C CYS A 89 2.42 1.86 -14.30
N VAL A 90 3.35 1.01 -14.76
CA VAL A 90 3.95 -0.03 -13.92
C VAL A 90 4.65 0.58 -12.70
N LEU A 91 5.49 1.61 -12.92
CA LEU A 91 6.21 2.26 -11.82
C LEU A 91 5.28 2.86 -10.77
N TRP A 92 4.30 3.64 -11.21
CA TRP A 92 3.38 4.32 -10.30
C TRP A 92 2.39 3.36 -9.64
N ALA A 93 1.93 2.33 -10.35
CA ALA A 93 1.10 1.28 -9.78
C ALA A 93 1.83 0.48 -8.69
N SER A 94 3.13 0.17 -8.89
CA SER A 94 3.97 -0.45 -7.87
C SER A 94 4.10 0.41 -6.62
N ARG A 95 4.35 1.72 -6.78
CA ARG A 95 4.44 2.66 -5.64
C ARG A 95 3.10 2.82 -4.92
N LEU A 96 1.99 2.93 -5.65
CA LEU A 96 0.63 3.00 -5.09
C LEU A 96 0.27 1.70 -4.36
N SER A 97 0.65 0.52 -4.87
CA SER A 97 0.47 -0.75 -4.18
C SER A 97 1.22 -0.79 -2.84
N ILE A 98 2.46 -0.30 -2.79
CA ILE A 98 3.22 -0.18 -1.53
C ILE A 98 2.51 0.78 -0.59
N LEU A 99 2.12 1.98 -1.06
CA LEU A 99 1.46 2.99 -0.24
C LEU A 99 0.13 2.49 0.34
N CYS A 100 -0.71 1.85 -0.48
CA CYS A 100 -1.96 1.23 -0.02
C CYS A 100 -1.70 0.10 1.00
N SER A 101 -0.63 -0.67 0.85
CA SER A 101 -0.21 -1.67 1.84
C SER A 101 0.13 -1.00 3.18
N ILE A 102 0.83 0.14 3.15
CA ILE A 102 1.15 0.92 4.35
C ILE A 102 -0.11 1.53 4.97
N ILE A 103 -1.02 2.10 4.17
CA ILE A 103 -2.31 2.64 4.65
C ILE A 103 -3.10 1.58 5.41
N ARG A 104 -3.13 0.34 4.91
CA ARG A 104 -3.81 -0.79 5.55
C ARG A 104 -3.19 -1.17 6.90
N LEU A 105 -1.89 -0.93 7.09
CA LEU A 105 -1.17 -1.17 8.35
C LEU A 105 -1.42 -0.08 9.40
N ILE A 106 -1.81 1.13 8.98
CA ILE A 106 -2.05 2.26 9.89
C ILE A 106 -3.42 2.11 10.58
N PRO A 107 -3.47 2.13 11.93
CA PRO A 107 -4.73 2.13 12.67
C PRO A 107 -5.65 3.30 12.27
N TYR A 108 -6.95 3.04 12.15
CA TYR A 108 -7.94 4.03 11.69
C TYR A 108 -7.94 5.33 12.51
N MET A 109 -7.68 5.26 13.81
CA MET A 109 -7.74 6.41 14.72
C MET A 109 -6.56 7.39 14.57
N MET A 110 -5.52 7.05 13.81
CA MET A 110 -4.34 7.89 13.66
C MET A 110 -4.54 8.93 12.55
N ARG A 111 -4.29 10.21 12.85
CA ARG A 111 -4.24 11.29 11.83
C ARG A 111 -3.26 10.98 10.68
N LEU A 112 -2.25 10.15 10.94
CA LEU A 112 -1.30 9.66 9.94
C LEU A 112 -1.98 8.98 8.74
N ARG A 113 -3.11 8.29 8.97
CA ARG A 113 -3.86 7.64 7.89
C ARG A 113 -4.46 8.65 6.91
N ASN A 114 -4.95 9.79 7.40
CA ASN A 114 -5.45 10.86 6.55
C ASN A 114 -4.34 11.44 5.67
N TYR A 115 -3.17 11.72 6.23
CA TYR A 115 -1.99 12.14 5.45
C TYR A 115 -1.60 11.10 4.39
N ALA A 116 -1.67 9.81 4.71
CA ALA A 116 -1.38 8.75 3.77
C ALA A 116 -2.36 8.72 2.58
N HIS A 117 -3.65 8.99 2.81
CA HIS A 117 -4.63 9.16 1.72
C HIS A 117 -4.34 10.40 0.87
N VAL A 118 -3.94 11.52 1.48
CA VAL A 118 -3.51 12.72 0.75
C VAL A 118 -2.28 12.41 -0.13
N PHE A 119 -1.29 11.68 0.39
CA PHE A 119 -0.14 11.25 -0.41
C PHE A 119 -0.55 10.29 -1.55
N SER A 120 -1.57 9.46 -1.36
CA SER A 120 -2.09 8.61 -2.44
C SER A 120 -2.70 9.44 -3.56
N ALA A 121 -3.42 10.51 -3.23
CA ALA A 121 -3.94 11.45 -4.23
C ALA A 121 -2.79 12.18 -4.94
N LEU A 122 -1.78 12.63 -4.18
CA LEU A 122 -0.57 13.25 -4.74
C LEU A 122 0.15 12.32 -5.73
N PHE A 123 0.31 11.04 -5.40
CA PHE A 123 0.91 10.05 -6.30
C PHE A 123 0.10 9.89 -7.59
N GLY A 124 -1.22 9.88 -7.50
CA GLY A 124 -2.10 9.86 -8.68
C GLY A 124 -1.93 11.10 -9.56
N ILE A 125 -1.80 12.28 -8.96
CA ILE A 125 -1.56 13.54 -9.69
C ILE A 125 -0.18 13.52 -10.38
N MET A 126 0.88 13.12 -9.66
CA MET A 126 2.23 13.01 -10.22
C MET A 126 2.28 12.01 -11.37
N TRP A 127 1.61 10.86 -11.21
CA TRP A 127 1.48 9.84 -12.24
C TRP A 127 0.80 10.38 -13.51
N ALA A 128 -0.36 11.02 -13.36
CA ALA A 128 -1.09 11.60 -14.48
C ALA A 128 -0.28 12.71 -15.17
N ALA A 129 0.34 13.60 -14.39
CA ALA A 129 1.17 14.69 -14.91
C ALA A 129 2.34 14.16 -15.75
N LEU A 130 3.02 13.11 -15.30
CA LEU A 130 4.13 12.51 -16.05
C LEU A 130 3.66 11.90 -17.38
N ILE A 131 2.53 11.20 -17.40
CA ILE A 131 1.95 10.68 -18.64
C ILE A 131 1.66 11.84 -19.60
N ILE A 132 0.99 12.89 -19.11
CA ILE A 132 0.60 14.04 -19.92
C ILE A 132 1.85 14.73 -20.50
N ILE A 133 2.84 15.06 -19.67
CA ILE A 133 4.06 15.74 -20.10
C ILE A 133 4.80 14.90 -21.15
N LYS A 134 4.95 13.58 -20.93
CA LYS A 134 5.60 12.69 -21.89
C LYS A 134 4.87 12.65 -23.23
N ILE A 135 3.54 12.57 -23.23
CA ILE A 135 2.73 12.56 -24.46
C ILE A 135 2.85 13.91 -25.18
N VAL A 136 2.69 15.02 -24.46
CA VAL A 136 2.74 16.38 -25.03
C VAL A 136 4.09 16.63 -25.70
N VAL A 137 5.20 16.27 -25.05
CA VAL A 137 6.54 16.43 -25.65
C VAL A 137 6.68 15.61 -26.93
N CYS A 138 6.22 14.36 -26.93
CA CYS A 138 6.32 13.48 -28.10
C CYS A 138 5.35 13.81 -29.25
N GLU A 139 4.26 14.52 -28.96
CA GLU A 139 3.38 15.05 -30.01
C GLU A 139 3.84 16.41 -30.54
N THR A 140 4.51 17.22 -29.71
CA THR A 140 5.03 18.53 -30.12
C THR A 140 6.24 18.39 -31.04
N ASP A 141 7.19 17.54 -30.69
CA ASP A 141 8.30 17.18 -31.59
C ASP A 141 7.92 15.92 -32.36
N THR A 142 7.60 16.05 -33.65
CA THR A 142 7.25 14.90 -34.49
C THR A 142 8.43 14.31 -35.27
N ALA A 143 9.64 14.88 -35.15
CA ALA A 143 10.79 14.46 -35.94
C ALA A 143 11.18 12.99 -35.65
N TRP A 144 11.05 12.56 -34.39
CA TRP A 144 11.33 11.18 -34.01
C TRP A 144 10.43 10.16 -34.70
N LYS A 145 9.19 10.53 -35.08
CA LYS A 145 8.24 9.69 -35.81
C LYS A 145 8.70 9.39 -37.23
N LYS A 146 9.75 10.04 -37.75
CA LYS A 146 10.33 9.72 -39.06
C LYS A 146 11.62 8.92 -38.95
N THR A 147 12.16 8.76 -37.75
CA THR A 147 13.42 8.04 -37.52
C THR A 147 13.21 6.52 -37.62
N ALA A 148 14.27 5.80 -37.98
CA ALA A 148 14.25 4.34 -38.05
C ALA A 148 14.05 3.68 -36.67
N GLY A 149 14.50 4.32 -35.58
CA GLY A 149 14.42 3.81 -34.22
C GLY A 149 13.06 3.98 -33.54
N VAL A 150 12.22 4.90 -34.04
CA VAL A 150 10.88 5.21 -33.51
C VAL A 150 10.92 5.41 -31.98
N GLN A 151 11.71 6.39 -31.56
CA GLN A 151 11.91 6.70 -30.15
C GLN A 151 11.95 8.21 -29.97
N CYS A 152 10.98 8.72 -29.20
CA CYS A 152 10.86 10.13 -28.88
C CYS A 152 11.98 10.59 -27.93
N VAL A 153 12.40 11.84 -28.07
CA VAL A 153 13.41 12.46 -27.23
C VAL A 153 12.70 13.31 -26.18
N LEU A 154 12.59 12.78 -24.96
CA LEU A 154 11.93 13.46 -23.83
C LEU A 154 12.70 14.71 -23.37
N GLY A 155 14.03 14.68 -23.49
CA GLY A 155 14.90 15.78 -23.08
C GLY A 155 15.13 15.87 -21.56
N PRO A 156 16.05 16.75 -21.14
CA PRO A 156 16.50 16.83 -19.75
C PRO A 156 15.44 17.37 -18.78
N ALA A 157 14.52 18.21 -19.24
CA ALA A 157 13.45 18.75 -18.41
C ALA A 157 12.51 17.63 -17.92
N VAL A 158 12.05 16.76 -18.82
CA VAL A 158 11.17 15.63 -18.47
C VAL A 158 11.92 14.62 -17.60
N ALA A 159 13.18 14.31 -17.93
CA ALA A 159 14.02 13.43 -17.12
C ALA A 159 14.21 13.96 -15.69
N GLY A 160 14.42 15.27 -15.54
CA GLY A 160 14.54 15.94 -14.24
C GLY A 160 13.24 15.90 -13.43
N ILE A 161 12.10 16.17 -14.07
CA ILE A 161 10.78 16.07 -13.42
C ILE A 161 10.53 14.63 -12.96
N GLU A 162 10.74 13.65 -13.85
CA GLU A 162 10.57 12.23 -13.55
C GLU A 162 11.43 11.79 -12.36
N LEU A 163 12.72 12.13 -12.38
CA LEU A 163 13.63 11.79 -11.29
C LEU A 163 13.24 12.47 -9.96
N ALA A 164 12.86 13.75 -10.00
CA ALA A 164 12.43 14.49 -8.81
C ALA A 164 11.14 13.88 -8.23
N THR A 165 10.17 13.57 -9.08
CA THR A 165 8.91 12.94 -8.65
C THR A 165 9.14 11.55 -8.06
N ASP A 166 10.06 10.78 -8.63
CA ASP A 166 10.46 9.46 -8.14
C ASP A 166 11.10 9.55 -6.75
N PHE A 167 12.04 10.49 -6.56
CA PHE A 167 12.71 10.70 -5.29
C PHE A 167 11.73 11.13 -4.18
N ILE A 168 10.82 12.06 -4.50
CA ILE A 168 9.78 12.52 -3.56
C ILE A 168 8.88 11.35 -3.16
N ALA A 169 8.46 10.53 -4.13
CA ALA A 169 7.60 9.39 -3.86
C ALA A 169 8.31 8.35 -2.97
N ASP A 170 9.56 8.01 -3.28
CA ASP A 170 10.36 7.05 -2.50
C ASP A 170 10.62 7.58 -1.07
N LEU A 171 10.87 8.90 -0.91
CA LEU A 171 10.99 9.53 0.41
C LEU A 171 9.70 9.41 1.23
N ILE A 172 8.54 9.66 0.63
CA ILE A 172 7.24 9.51 1.29
C ILE A 172 7.03 8.06 1.73
N LEU A 173 7.33 7.09 0.87
CA LEU A 173 7.20 5.66 1.17
C LEU A 173 8.10 5.21 2.33
N VAL A 174 9.26 5.84 2.52
CA VAL A 174 10.18 5.59 3.64
C VAL A 174 9.72 6.28 4.92
N VAL A 175 9.37 7.57 4.85
CA VAL A 175 9.04 8.39 6.03
C VAL A 175 7.74 7.93 6.70
N LEU A 176 6.74 7.54 5.91
CA LEU A 176 5.41 7.19 6.41
C LEU A 176 5.43 6.01 7.41
N PRO A 177 6.04 4.84 7.10
CA PRO A 177 6.16 3.76 8.06
C PRO A 177 7.13 4.09 9.20
N ILE A 178 8.20 4.89 9.00
CA ILE A 178 9.08 5.33 10.10
C ILE A 178 8.28 6.12 11.15
N ARG A 179 7.45 7.08 10.70
CA ARG A 179 6.58 7.89 11.58
C ARG A 179 5.54 7.05 12.31
N LEU A 180 4.98 6.03 11.66
CA LEU A 180 4.08 5.07 12.30
C LEU A 180 4.78 4.34 13.46
N LEU A 181 6.06 4.01 13.27
CA LEU A 181 6.82 3.14 14.15
C LEU A 181 7.51 3.87 15.31
N TRP A 182 7.80 5.17 15.19
CA TRP A 182 8.29 5.97 16.32
C TRP A 182 7.29 6.12 17.48
N ARG A 183 5.99 5.90 17.23
CA ARG A 183 4.95 6.04 18.27
C ARG A 183 4.67 4.75 19.04
N ILE A 184 5.26 3.61 18.66
CA ILE A 184 4.86 2.28 19.17
C ILE A 184 6.10 1.42 19.41
N LYS A 185 6.18 0.72 20.55
CA LYS A 185 7.22 -0.30 20.79
C LYS A 185 7.14 -1.39 19.70
N LEU A 186 8.27 -1.68 19.06
CA LEU A 186 8.32 -2.43 17.80
C LEU A 186 8.49 -3.94 18.01
N SER A 187 7.64 -4.74 17.36
CA SER A 187 7.86 -6.16 17.14
C SER A 187 8.83 -6.39 15.98
N THR A 188 9.51 -7.54 15.96
CA THR A 188 10.49 -7.93 14.93
C THR A 188 9.94 -7.81 13.51
N ALA A 189 8.68 -8.19 13.30
CA ALA A 189 8.00 -8.07 12.00
C ALA A 189 7.92 -6.62 11.49
N ARG A 190 7.75 -5.64 12.38
CA ARG A 190 7.67 -4.21 12.00
C ARG A 190 9.03 -3.65 11.63
N ARG A 191 10.09 -4.07 12.35
CA ARG A 191 11.47 -3.68 12.03
C ARG A 191 11.89 -4.18 10.66
N ALA A 192 11.61 -5.44 10.35
CA ALA A 192 11.92 -6.01 9.05
C ALA A 192 11.08 -5.42 7.91
N LEU A 193 9.83 -5.03 8.16
CA LEU A 193 9.04 -4.26 7.19
C LEU A 193 9.69 -2.90 6.86
N LEU A 194 10.20 -2.17 7.88
CA LEU A 194 10.94 -0.92 7.64
C LEU A 194 12.21 -1.15 6.83
N THR A 195 13.02 -2.12 7.22
CA THR A 195 14.27 -2.44 6.52
C THR A 195 13.97 -2.84 5.08
N GLY A 196 12.89 -3.60 4.86
CA GLY A 196 12.41 -3.99 3.55
C GLY A 196 12.03 -2.78 2.68
N ILE A 197 11.18 -1.87 3.19
CA ILE A 197 10.74 -0.67 2.46
C ILE A 197 11.91 0.30 2.21
N PHE A 198 12.79 0.49 3.19
CA PHE A 198 13.95 1.36 3.03
C PHE A 198 14.91 0.83 1.97
N SER A 199 15.26 -0.46 2.03
CA SER A 199 16.12 -1.12 1.04
C SER A 199 15.49 -1.09 -0.36
N ALA A 200 14.20 -1.40 -0.42
CA ALA A 200 13.37 -1.30 -1.62
C ALA A 200 13.46 0.09 -2.28
N SER A 201 13.16 1.15 -1.53
CA SER A 201 13.16 2.53 -2.01
C SER A 201 14.55 3.01 -2.43
N MET A 202 15.60 2.66 -1.66
CA MET A 202 16.98 3.00 -2.06
C MET A 202 17.36 2.31 -3.37
N PHE A 203 17.01 1.03 -3.52
CA PHE A 203 17.30 0.28 -4.75
C PHE A 203 16.56 0.86 -5.96
N THR A 204 15.26 1.16 -5.84
CA THR A 204 14.49 1.78 -6.93
C THR A 204 15.00 3.17 -7.29
N THR A 205 15.39 3.98 -6.31
CA THR A 205 15.99 5.30 -6.53
C THR A 205 17.33 5.20 -7.27
N VAL A 206 18.20 4.24 -6.94
CA VAL A 206 19.48 4.07 -7.66
C VAL A 206 19.22 3.70 -9.12
N VAL A 207 18.31 2.74 -9.37
CA VAL A 207 17.96 2.35 -10.74
C VAL A 207 17.29 3.48 -11.52
N SER A 208 16.47 4.33 -10.85
CA SER A 208 15.84 5.49 -11.49
C SER A 208 16.83 6.58 -11.86
N ILE A 209 17.85 6.84 -11.03
CA ILE A 209 18.97 7.74 -11.36
C ILE A 209 19.69 7.24 -12.61
N VAL A 210 20.03 5.94 -12.67
CA VAL A 210 20.71 5.36 -13.83
C VAL A 210 19.86 5.50 -15.09
N HIS A 211 18.57 5.18 -15.00
CA HIS A 211 17.64 5.38 -16.12
C HIS A 211 17.61 6.85 -16.57
N GLY A 212 17.48 7.81 -15.64
CA GLY A 212 17.48 9.24 -15.93
C GLY A 212 18.75 9.72 -16.65
N VAL A 213 19.93 9.21 -16.27
CA VAL A 213 21.18 9.49 -16.98
C VAL A 213 21.11 9.05 -18.45
N TYR A 214 20.53 7.87 -18.72
CA TYR A 214 20.36 7.38 -20.09
C TYR A 214 19.25 8.08 -20.88
N VAL A 215 18.22 8.61 -20.22
CA VAL A 215 17.21 9.47 -20.86
C VAL A 215 17.86 10.75 -21.41
N ILE A 216 18.79 11.34 -20.68
CA ILE A 216 19.53 12.54 -21.11
C ILE A 216 20.59 12.21 -22.16
N SER A 217 21.21 11.02 -22.06
CA SER A 217 22.26 10.57 -22.96
C SER A 217 21.79 10.39 -24.41
N ARG A 218 22.72 10.43 -25.37
CA ARG A 218 22.45 10.11 -26.79
C ARG A 218 22.19 8.61 -27.01
N ASN A 219 22.48 7.74 -26.03
CA ASN A 219 22.30 6.30 -26.15
C ASN A 219 20.85 5.85 -25.90
N ARG A 220 20.02 6.03 -26.93
CA ARG A 220 18.58 5.66 -26.94
C ARG A 220 18.32 4.18 -26.72
N ASN A 221 19.27 3.35 -27.13
CA ASN A 221 19.20 1.91 -26.96
C ASN A 221 19.29 1.53 -25.48
N ALA A 222 20.27 2.10 -24.76
CA ALA A 222 20.43 1.88 -23.34
C ALA A 222 19.24 2.44 -22.54
N GLU A 223 18.70 3.59 -22.91
CA GLU A 223 17.49 4.18 -22.29
C GLU A 223 16.33 3.17 -22.21
N GLY A 224 16.01 2.52 -23.33
CA GLY A 224 14.94 1.52 -23.38
C GLY A 224 15.22 0.28 -22.54
N ILE A 225 16.48 -0.18 -22.47
CA ILE A 225 16.87 -1.29 -21.60
C ILE A 225 16.66 -0.92 -20.13
N TRP A 226 17.15 0.24 -19.72
CA TRP A 226 17.03 0.70 -18.35
C TRP A 226 15.58 0.97 -17.94
N ALA A 227 14.71 1.38 -18.88
CA ALA A 227 13.28 1.48 -18.62
C ALA A 227 12.66 0.13 -18.21
N HIS A 228 13.00 -0.95 -18.91
CA HIS A 228 12.54 -2.29 -18.54
C HIS A 228 13.11 -2.76 -17.20
N ILE A 229 14.41 -2.54 -16.98
CA ILE A 229 15.07 -2.89 -15.71
C ILE A 229 14.39 -2.15 -14.55
N LEU A 230 14.13 -0.85 -14.70
CA LEU A 230 13.51 -0.01 -13.68
C LEU A 230 12.06 -0.45 -13.40
N ALA A 231 11.24 -0.66 -14.43
CA ALA A 231 9.86 -1.12 -14.27
C ALA A 231 9.79 -2.50 -13.60
N SER A 232 10.58 -3.46 -14.06
CA SER A 232 10.60 -4.80 -13.46
C SER A 232 11.14 -4.78 -12.03
N THR A 233 12.16 -3.97 -11.77
CA THR A 233 12.68 -3.76 -10.41
C THR A 233 11.58 -3.25 -9.48
N ALA A 234 10.84 -2.21 -9.88
CA ALA A 234 9.76 -1.67 -9.08
C ALA A 234 8.65 -2.72 -8.80
N MET A 235 8.30 -3.54 -9.79
CA MET A 235 7.36 -4.65 -9.60
C MET A 235 7.88 -5.72 -8.62
N ILE A 236 9.14 -6.13 -8.75
CA ILE A 236 9.72 -7.14 -7.85
C ILE A 236 9.75 -6.59 -6.41
N VAL A 237 10.24 -5.36 -6.27
CA VAL A 237 10.39 -4.66 -5.00
C VAL A 237 9.05 -4.41 -4.30
N CYS A 238 7.98 -4.05 -5.04
CA CYS A 238 6.66 -3.82 -4.44
C CYS A 238 6.06 -5.08 -3.83
N ASN A 239 6.47 -6.26 -4.30
CA ASN A 239 6.05 -7.54 -3.74
C ASN A 239 6.94 -7.98 -2.57
N LEU A 240 8.21 -7.55 -2.52
CA LEU A 240 9.18 -7.95 -1.50
C LEU A 240 8.71 -7.59 -0.09
N ALA A 241 8.18 -6.38 0.15
CA ALA A 241 7.72 -5.98 1.49
C ALA A 241 6.61 -6.90 2.04
N VAL A 242 5.72 -7.37 1.17
CA VAL A 242 4.62 -8.27 1.53
C VAL A 242 5.15 -9.69 1.73
N LEU A 243 5.99 -10.18 0.81
CA LEU A 243 6.57 -11.51 0.85
C LEU A 243 7.50 -11.70 2.05
N VAL A 244 8.31 -10.69 2.40
CA VAL A 244 9.19 -10.71 3.59
C VAL A 244 8.37 -10.77 4.88
N THR A 245 7.33 -9.94 4.99
CA THR A 245 6.42 -9.98 6.16
C THR A 245 5.74 -11.33 6.30
N TRP A 246 5.39 -11.95 5.17
CA TRP A 246 4.85 -13.30 5.15
C TRP A 246 5.89 -14.36 5.56
N ALA A 247 7.07 -14.36 4.93
CA ALA A 247 8.12 -15.34 5.17
C ALA A 247 8.53 -15.36 6.65
N MET A 248 8.67 -14.20 7.27
CA MET A 248 8.96 -14.11 8.70
C MET A 248 7.86 -14.71 9.58
N ARG A 249 6.58 -14.58 9.21
CA ARG A 249 5.47 -15.19 9.95
C ARG A 249 5.43 -16.70 9.75
N ALA A 250 5.72 -17.17 8.54
CA ALA A 250 5.76 -18.59 8.23
C ALA A 250 6.93 -19.30 8.94
N ILE A 251 8.10 -18.64 9.03
CA ILE A 251 9.28 -19.17 9.73
C ILE A 251 9.09 -19.07 11.25
N GLY A 252 8.61 -17.94 11.78
CA GLY A 252 8.36 -17.80 13.22
C GLY A 252 7.31 -18.76 13.77
N HIS A 253 6.29 -19.15 12.97
CA HIS A 253 5.36 -20.22 13.36
C HIS A 253 6.02 -21.62 13.42
N ARG A 254 7.16 -21.83 12.74
CA ARG A 254 7.90 -23.10 12.83
C ARG A 254 8.73 -23.13 14.12
N ASP A 255 9.39 -22.03 14.46
CA ASP A 255 10.23 -21.96 15.67
C ASP A 255 9.39 -22.09 16.96
N ASP A 256 8.23 -21.43 17.04
CA ASP A 256 7.32 -21.55 18.20
C ASP A 256 6.70 -22.96 18.30
N SER A 257 6.45 -23.63 17.16
CA SER A 257 5.88 -24.98 17.12
C SER A 257 6.92 -26.07 17.44
N GLU A 258 8.19 -25.88 17.08
CA GLU A 258 9.28 -26.80 17.41
C GLU A 258 9.71 -26.67 18.87
N LEU A 259 9.74 -25.46 19.45
CA LEU A 259 10.04 -25.25 20.87
C LEU A 259 8.94 -25.83 21.78
N TYR A 260 7.67 -25.73 21.36
CA TYR A 260 6.54 -26.33 22.11
C TYR A 260 6.48 -27.86 21.99
N SER A 261 6.96 -28.42 20.87
CA SER A 261 7.04 -29.88 20.67
C SER A 261 8.25 -30.50 21.37
N SER A 262 9.39 -29.79 21.43
CA SER A 262 10.60 -30.24 22.12
C SER A 262 10.42 -30.28 23.65
N ASN A 263 9.67 -29.32 24.21
CA ASN A 263 9.29 -29.33 25.64
C ASN A 263 8.27 -30.42 26.04
N ARG A 264 7.70 -31.17 25.09
CA ARG A 264 6.81 -32.31 25.38
C ARG A 264 7.53 -33.64 25.53
N ILE A 265 8.79 -33.74 25.12
CA ILE A 265 9.56 -34.99 25.17
C ILE A 265 10.47 -35.05 26.41
N GLN A 266 10.72 -33.92 27.08
CA GLN A 266 11.48 -33.85 28.33
C GLN A 266 10.54 -33.68 29.55
N GLY A 267 9.61 -34.62 29.73
CA GLY A 267 8.73 -34.68 30.89
C GLY A 267 8.81 -36.07 31.54
N ASP A 268 9.42 -36.12 32.71
CA ASP A 268 9.54 -37.25 33.64
C ASP A 268 8.24 -38.06 33.79
N PRO A 269 8.23 -39.41 33.70
CA PRO A 269 7.02 -40.22 33.82
C PRO A 269 6.66 -40.41 35.30
N ARG A 270 6.10 -39.38 35.95
CA ARG A 270 5.47 -39.51 37.28
C ARG A 270 4.63 -38.29 37.64
N SER A 271 3.36 -38.30 37.25
CA SER A 271 2.22 -37.89 38.11
C SER A 271 0.96 -37.71 37.26
N ASP A 272 -0.02 -38.55 37.57
CA ASP A 272 -1.47 -38.35 37.52
C ASP A 272 -2.10 -37.53 36.39
N ALA A 273 -2.88 -38.28 35.62
CA ALA A 273 -3.95 -37.79 34.78
C ALA A 273 -4.93 -36.90 35.57
N SER A 274 -4.98 -35.62 35.25
CA SER A 274 -6.25 -34.88 35.29
C SER A 274 -6.26 -33.70 34.32
N ARG A 275 -7.21 -33.79 33.39
CA ARG A 275 -7.97 -32.70 32.77
C ARG A 275 -7.21 -31.65 31.94
N ALA A 276 -7.28 -31.91 30.64
CA ALA A 276 -7.21 -30.92 29.58
C ALA A 276 -8.18 -29.74 29.77
N LYS A 277 -7.77 -28.63 29.16
CA LYS A 277 -8.50 -27.44 28.69
C LYS A 277 -8.48 -26.24 29.64
N ASP A 278 -7.69 -25.24 29.26
CA ASP A 278 -8.18 -23.86 29.19
C ASP A 278 -7.57 -23.15 27.97
N LEU A 279 -8.27 -23.29 26.85
CA LEU A 279 -8.17 -22.36 25.73
C LEU A 279 -9.08 -21.18 26.07
N THR A 280 -8.53 -19.98 26.17
CA THR A 280 -9.30 -18.74 26.31
C THR A 280 -10.04 -18.45 25.00
N THR A 281 -11.23 -19.03 24.84
CA THR A 281 -12.18 -18.65 23.79
C THR A 281 -13.04 -17.49 24.28
N LEU A 282 -12.79 -16.29 23.76
CA LEU A 282 -13.68 -15.13 23.88
C LEU A 282 -15.00 -15.45 23.15
N ARG A 283 -16.08 -15.68 23.90
CA ARG A 283 -17.44 -15.74 23.36
C ARG A 283 -18.12 -14.39 23.59
N PHE A 284 -18.41 -13.67 22.51
CA PHE A 284 -19.27 -12.49 22.56
C PHE A 284 -20.72 -12.96 22.60
N ASN A 285 -21.38 -12.78 23.74
CA ASN A 285 -22.83 -12.96 23.83
C ASN A 285 -23.49 -11.60 23.61
N HIS A 286 -24.30 -11.49 22.57
CA HIS A 286 -25.03 -10.28 22.24
C HIS A 286 -26.30 -10.25 23.10
N GLY A 287 -26.26 -9.52 24.20
CA GLY A 287 -27.37 -9.34 25.13
C GLY A 287 -27.04 -8.25 26.13
N THR A 288 -27.88 -7.23 26.16
CA THR A 288 -27.75 -5.97 26.91
C THR A 288 -27.56 -6.16 28.41
N HIS A 289 -26.33 -6.08 28.95
CA HIS A 289 -25.97 -5.60 30.30
C HIS A 289 -24.45 -5.30 30.38
N PRO A 290 -23.99 -4.34 31.20
CA PRO A 290 -22.58 -3.97 31.29
C PRO A 290 -21.75 -5.03 32.02
N ILE A 291 -20.53 -5.26 31.50
CA ILE A 291 -19.59 -6.29 31.97
C ILE A 291 -18.92 -5.82 33.27
N VAL A 292 -19.21 -6.50 34.38
CA VAL A 292 -18.45 -6.38 35.63
C VAL A 292 -17.35 -7.45 35.62
N LEU A 293 -16.09 -7.01 35.63
CA LEU A 293 -14.94 -7.90 35.81
C LEU A 293 -14.80 -8.22 37.30
N GLN A 294 -15.20 -9.42 37.70
CA GLN A 294 -14.95 -9.92 39.05
C GLN A 294 -13.75 -10.86 39.01
N SER A 295 -12.63 -10.45 39.60
CA SER A 295 -11.51 -11.34 39.89
C SER A 295 -11.94 -12.28 41.03
N LEU A 296 -12.07 -13.57 40.73
CA LEU A 296 -12.22 -14.61 41.76
C LEU A 296 -10.86 -14.78 42.45
N ASP A 297 -10.68 -14.15 43.60
CA ASP A 297 -9.65 -14.49 44.56
C ASP A 297 -10.19 -15.62 45.45
N ARG A 298 -9.52 -16.77 45.45
CA ARG A 298 -9.89 -17.96 46.22
C ARG A 298 -9.20 -17.87 47.57
N LYS A 299 -9.97 -17.54 48.61
CA LYS A 299 -9.51 -17.56 50.01
C LYS A 299 -9.96 -18.86 50.67
N ASP A 300 -8.99 -19.61 51.18
CA ASP A 300 -9.17 -20.87 51.91
C ASP A 300 -9.99 -20.70 53.20
N ASP A 301 -10.69 -21.79 53.55
CA ASP A 301 -11.65 -21.94 54.65
C ASP A 301 -11.06 -21.73 56.05
N GLY A 302 -11.90 -21.19 56.94
CA GLY A 302 -11.63 -21.07 58.38
C GLY A 302 -12.84 -20.58 59.18
N THR A 303 -13.75 -21.51 59.48
CA THR A 303 -14.55 -21.68 60.71
C THR A 303 -15.39 -20.53 61.31
N THR A 304 -16.63 -20.94 61.68
CA THR A 304 -17.45 -20.61 62.87
C THR A 304 -18.62 -19.62 62.78
N ALA A 305 -19.76 -20.11 63.31
CA ALA A 305 -20.92 -19.41 63.89
C ALA A 305 -21.86 -18.67 62.91
N VAL A 306 -23.19 -18.59 63.04
CA VAL A 306 -24.31 -19.23 63.78
C VAL A 306 -25.50 -18.27 63.53
N ASN A 307 -26.71 -18.81 63.34
CA ASN A 307 -28.04 -18.18 63.51
C ASN A 307 -28.66 -17.24 62.45
N SER A 308 -29.72 -17.80 61.84
CA SER A 308 -31.13 -17.38 62.01
C SER A 308 -31.79 -16.25 61.19
N ILE A 309 -32.86 -16.70 60.50
CA ILE A 309 -34.26 -16.21 60.54
C ILE A 309 -34.73 -15.12 59.55
N ALA A 310 -35.86 -15.50 58.90
CA ALA A 310 -36.93 -14.72 58.25
C ALA A 310 -36.57 -13.97 56.95
N GLY A 311 -37.30 -14.08 55.84
CA GLY A 311 -38.76 -14.12 55.65
C GLY A 311 -39.09 -12.85 54.85
N SER A 312 -39.50 -12.90 53.58
CA SER A 312 -40.88 -12.95 53.04
C SER A 312 -40.84 -12.12 51.74
N HIS A 313 -41.31 -12.62 50.59
CA HIS A 313 -42.59 -12.26 49.93
C HIS A 313 -42.85 -10.74 49.82
N ALA A 314 -43.39 -10.15 48.75
CA ALA A 314 -43.89 -10.59 47.44
C ALA A 314 -44.43 -9.33 46.70
N GLY A 315 -44.57 -9.45 45.38
CA GLY A 315 -45.54 -8.71 44.54
C GLY A 315 -45.22 -7.24 44.27
N SER A 316 -45.60 -6.63 43.16
CA SER A 316 -46.34 -7.03 41.95
C SER A 316 -46.59 -5.70 41.22
N GLU A 317 -46.54 -5.71 39.87
CA GLU A 317 -47.31 -4.92 38.88
C GLU A 317 -47.51 -3.39 39.11
N GLU A 318 -47.74 -2.49 38.16
CA GLU A 318 -48.22 -2.54 36.79
C GLU A 318 -47.90 -1.20 36.10
N SER A 319 -48.27 -1.17 34.83
CA SER A 319 -48.07 -0.22 33.74
C SER A 319 -48.77 1.16 33.84
N LEU A 320 -48.44 1.99 32.83
CA LEU A 320 -49.19 3.09 32.19
C LEU A 320 -48.87 4.56 32.56
N ALA A 321 -48.36 5.25 31.53
CA ALA A 321 -48.34 6.70 31.35
C ALA A 321 -49.76 7.29 31.20
N PRO A 322 -49.94 8.63 31.29
CA PRO A 322 -49.93 9.42 30.06
C PRO A 322 -49.36 10.85 30.16
N MET A 323 -49.08 11.44 29.00
CA MET A 323 -48.75 12.86 28.76
C MET A 323 -49.93 13.81 29.06
N THR A 324 -49.65 15.05 29.46
CA THR A 324 -50.38 16.27 29.02
C THR A 324 -49.64 17.58 29.35
N PHE A 325 -49.92 18.59 28.52
CA PHE A 325 -49.33 19.93 28.37
C PHE A 325 -49.92 21.00 29.31
N ALA A 326 -49.11 22.02 29.67
CA ALA A 326 -49.41 23.45 29.85
C ALA A 326 -48.10 24.16 30.28
N GLY A 327 -47.69 25.39 29.91
CA GLY A 327 -48.34 26.57 29.35
C GLY A 327 -47.82 27.81 30.11
N ASN A 328 -47.58 28.92 29.40
CA ASN A 328 -47.23 30.29 29.86
C ASN A 328 -45.76 30.61 30.24
N THR A 329 -45.00 31.38 29.43
CA THR A 329 -44.99 32.85 29.14
C THR A 329 -44.14 33.63 30.12
N ASP A 330 -43.06 34.24 29.64
CA ASP A 330 -42.84 35.69 29.74
C ASP A 330 -41.68 36.15 28.83
N LYS A 331 -41.91 37.28 28.16
CA LYS A 331 -41.05 38.14 27.33
C LYS A 331 -41.49 39.58 27.70
N PRO A 332 -40.87 40.66 27.20
CA PRO A 332 -39.46 40.99 26.92
C PRO A 332 -39.13 42.44 27.37
N ILE A 333 -37.86 42.92 27.31
CA ILE A 333 -37.58 44.33 26.96
C ILE A 333 -36.32 44.40 26.08
N MET A 334 -36.46 45.16 24.99
CA MET A 334 -35.52 45.47 23.91
C MET A 334 -34.91 46.85 24.14
N THR A 335 -33.67 47.10 23.71
CA THR A 335 -33.29 48.41 23.16
C THR A 335 -32.18 48.29 22.14
N LYS A 336 -32.36 49.03 21.04
CA LYS A 336 -31.57 49.11 19.80
C LYS A 336 -30.76 50.43 19.78
N ALA A 337 -29.87 50.53 18.78
CA ALA A 337 -29.26 51.73 18.18
C ALA A 337 -27.93 52.16 18.85
N ASP A 338 -26.83 52.47 18.16
CA ASP A 338 -26.59 53.05 16.82
C ASP A 338 -25.21 52.60 16.25
N GLN A 339 -25.14 52.21 14.98
CA GLN A 339 -24.57 52.91 13.80
C GLN A 339 -23.04 53.07 13.70
N ALA A 340 -22.52 52.49 12.61
CA ALA A 340 -21.57 53.03 11.62
C ALA A 340 -20.13 53.42 12.04
N ALA A 341 -19.14 52.73 11.45
CA ALA A 341 -18.16 53.33 10.51
C ALA A 341 -17.06 52.31 10.09
N TYR A 342 -17.02 52.00 8.79
CA TYR A 342 -15.80 51.63 8.05
C TYR A 342 -15.16 52.93 7.51
N PRO A 343 -13.82 53.03 7.31
CA PRO A 343 -13.17 52.62 6.04
C PRO A 343 -11.80 51.94 6.25
N GLN A 344 -11.45 50.86 5.53
CA GLN A 344 -10.76 50.75 4.22
C GLN A 344 -9.32 51.28 4.10
N ALA A 345 -8.44 50.36 3.63
CA ALA A 345 -7.23 50.51 2.78
C ALA A 345 -6.00 51.25 3.39
N ASN A 346 -4.72 50.93 3.12
CA ASN A 346 -4.04 50.39 1.92
C ASN A 346 -2.59 49.91 2.31
N PRO A 347 -1.65 49.52 1.39
CA PRO A 347 -0.62 48.50 1.64
C PRO A 347 0.82 49.09 1.44
N GLN A 348 1.79 48.20 1.19
CA GLN A 348 3.18 48.40 0.74
C GLN A 348 4.27 48.48 1.84
N ARG A 349 5.07 47.40 1.89
CA ARG A 349 6.47 47.47 1.42
C ARG A 349 6.95 46.10 0.94
#